data_AF-A0AAU7NLE5-F1
#
_entry.id   AF-A0AAU7NLE5-F1
#
_cell.length_a   1.000
_cell.length_b   1.000
_cell.length_c   1.000
_cell.angle_alpha   90.00
_cell.angle_beta   90.00
_cell.angle_gamma   90.00
#
_symmetry.space_group_name_H-M   'P 1'
#
loop_
_entity.id
_entity.type
_entity.pdbx_description
1 polymer ?
#
loop_
_entity_poly.entity_id
_entity_poly.type
_entity_poly.pdbx_seq_one_letter_code
_entity_poly.pdbx_strand_id
1 'polypeptide(L)'
;MSSTLKTYRYIFKHIFSYIWLFIASTVAVYGILIPIFTLIGSIMLRLARVRYISNTNLIEIISQHPVLDLGLILLILAVIVAIYWQVTFLFLGTMQINYGKKLTIDSLLRLSVQRVRKTFFRSVWFLLIYCILILPFGGLGFSTPLLNKIRIPSFLVDYFLTENRPLLLVMILLYVVTFYLGIRLFLVLPLIILGKRNAHTAVKQSWQITKINFKPIVLRLVLLFATTIVVIIAGQLLVLGEQTLFDRMTPTGVAFLAASVNLILIEFFMFLSSIAAGAGSLMIMTEYLAGDQRFTAHTHRLSDQLQELSYNVGNQRWIRIIAGLLVIGGIGFNSLYLTGFFSDTPITISHRGVNAKNGVQNTIESLKNTSRLHPDFIEIDIHETKDHQFVLMHDENLKNLTGVDKAPHQLTLKQLTKLTAHENGSSAKIARA
;
A
#
# COMPACT_ATOMS: atom_id res chain seq x y z
N MET A 1 -18.19 1.48 -24.29
CA MET A 1 -18.08 2.94 -23.99
C MET A 1 -19.38 3.55 -23.48
N SER A 2 -20.55 3.34 -24.13
CA SER A 2 -21.86 3.90 -23.68
C SER A 2 -22.22 3.63 -22.21
N SER A 3 -21.93 2.44 -21.70
CA SER A 3 -22.22 2.06 -20.29
C SER A 3 -21.25 2.70 -19.27
N THR A 4 -19.94 2.69 -19.52
CA THR A 4 -18.95 3.29 -18.61
C THR A 4 -19.14 4.81 -18.48
N LEU A 5 -19.45 5.49 -19.60
CA LEU A 5 -19.73 6.92 -19.58
C LEU A 5 -20.98 7.25 -18.75
N LYS A 6 -22.01 6.39 -18.79
CA LYS A 6 -23.19 6.51 -17.91
C LYS A 6 -22.78 6.36 -16.44
N THR A 7 -21.91 5.41 -16.10
CA THR A 7 -21.37 5.24 -14.74
C THR A 7 -20.68 6.52 -14.25
N TYR A 8 -19.73 7.09 -15.01
CA TYR A 8 -19.05 8.34 -14.63
C TYR A 8 -20.00 9.52 -14.53
N ARG A 9 -20.93 9.68 -15.48
CA ARG A 9 -21.94 10.75 -15.43
C ARG A 9 -22.81 10.64 -14.18
N TYR A 10 -23.18 9.42 -13.78
CA TYR A 10 -23.96 9.20 -12.58
C TYR A 10 -23.16 9.52 -11.31
N ILE A 11 -21.92 9.04 -11.22
CA ILE A 11 -21.01 9.36 -10.11
C ILE A 11 -20.82 10.87 -10.00
N PHE A 12 -20.57 11.57 -11.11
CA PHE A 12 -20.39 13.02 -11.12
C PHE A 12 -21.66 13.77 -10.70
N LYS A 13 -22.84 13.33 -11.16
CA LYS A 13 -24.13 13.91 -10.75
C LYS A 13 -24.36 13.80 -9.23
N HIS A 14 -23.89 12.72 -8.61
CA HIS A 14 -24.05 12.45 -7.19
C HIS A 14 -22.73 12.55 -6.41
N ILE A 15 -21.77 13.35 -6.89
CA ILE A 15 -20.37 13.32 -6.43
C ILE A 15 -20.25 13.61 -4.94
N PHE A 16 -21.02 14.56 -4.42
CA PHE A 16 -20.99 14.90 -2.99
C PHE A 16 -21.39 13.71 -2.11
N SER A 17 -22.39 12.93 -2.51
CA SER A 17 -22.81 11.75 -1.76
C SER A 17 -21.73 10.67 -1.74
N TYR A 18 -21.02 10.48 -2.86
CA TYR A 18 -19.90 9.54 -2.93
C TYR A 18 -18.67 10.04 -2.17
N ILE A 19 -18.34 11.33 -2.25
CA ILE A 19 -17.27 11.96 -1.44
C ILE A 19 -17.54 11.68 0.04
N TRP A 20 -18.78 11.96 0.50
CA TRP A 20 -19.16 11.71 1.88
C TRP A 20 -19.04 10.26 2.31
N LEU A 21 -19.49 9.34 1.45
CA LEU A 21 -19.39 7.89 1.69
C LEU A 21 -17.93 7.43 1.82
N PHE A 22 -17.07 7.85 0.89
CA PHE A 22 -15.67 7.45 0.87
C PHE A 22 -14.86 8.12 1.99
N ILE A 23 -15.08 9.41 2.30
CA ILE A 23 -14.45 10.07 3.45
C ILE A 23 -14.82 9.33 4.74
N ALA A 24 -16.09 9.03 4.97
CA ALA A 24 -16.51 8.30 6.16
C ALA A 24 -15.81 6.93 6.28
N SER A 25 -15.67 6.21 5.16
CA SER A 25 -14.92 4.95 5.12
C SER A 25 -13.43 5.14 5.39
N THR A 26 -12.80 6.15 4.78
CA THR A 26 -11.37 6.45 4.95
C THR A 26 -11.05 6.84 6.38
N VAL A 27 -11.86 7.69 7.00
CA VAL A 27 -11.71 8.12 8.39
C VAL A 27 -11.86 6.94 9.34
N ALA A 28 -12.84 6.06 9.11
CA ALA A 28 -12.97 4.86 9.92
C ALA A 28 -11.74 3.93 9.80
N VAL A 29 -11.16 3.80 8.60
CA VAL A 29 -9.99 2.94 8.40
C VAL A 29 -8.70 3.57 8.95
N TYR A 30 -8.36 4.78 8.53
CA TYR A 30 -7.12 5.46 8.90
C TYR A 30 -7.16 6.07 10.30
N GLY A 31 -8.28 6.67 10.70
CA GLY A 31 -8.40 7.36 11.98
C GLY A 31 -8.74 6.44 13.15
N ILE A 32 -9.33 5.27 12.89
CA ILE A 32 -9.81 4.38 13.96
C ILE A 32 -9.20 2.99 13.85
N LEU A 33 -9.44 2.25 12.76
CA LEU A 33 -9.08 0.84 12.67
C LEU A 33 -7.57 0.60 12.66
N ILE A 34 -6.81 1.34 11.84
CA ILE A 34 -5.34 1.19 11.76
C ILE A 34 -4.66 1.53 13.09
N PRO A 35 -4.93 2.66 13.77
CA PRO A 35 -4.38 2.96 15.08
C PRO A 35 -4.71 1.90 16.13
N ILE A 36 -5.96 1.41 16.16
CA ILE A 36 -6.38 0.36 17.10
C ILE A 36 -5.61 -0.93 16.84
N PHE A 37 -5.53 -1.39 15.59
CA PHE A 37 -4.79 -2.62 15.26
C PHE A 37 -3.30 -2.48 15.54
N THR A 38 -2.72 -1.31 15.27
CA THR A 38 -1.31 -1.01 15.58
C THR A 38 -1.06 -1.02 17.08
N LEU A 39 -1.96 -0.41 17.87
CA LEU A 39 -1.88 -0.39 19.32
C LEU A 39 -1.99 -1.81 19.89
N ILE A 40 -2.99 -2.58 19.47
CA ILE A 40 -3.18 -3.97 19.90
C ILE A 40 -1.94 -4.80 19.58
N GLY A 41 -1.45 -4.77 18.33
CA GLY A 41 -0.24 -5.50 17.93
C GLY A 41 0.99 -5.09 18.75
N SER A 42 1.16 -3.79 19.01
CA SER A 42 2.28 -3.27 19.81
C SER A 42 2.23 -3.74 21.27
N ILE A 43 1.03 -3.75 21.87
CA ILE A 43 0.82 -4.26 23.23
C ILE A 43 1.16 -5.75 23.29
N MET A 44 0.68 -6.54 22.33
CA MET A 44 0.92 -7.99 22.30
C MET A 44 2.40 -8.33 22.20
N LEU A 45 3.14 -7.63 21.33
CA LEU A 45 4.59 -7.79 21.20
C LEU A 45 5.33 -7.41 22.49
N ARG A 46 4.95 -6.29 23.12
CA ARG A 46 5.50 -5.89 24.43
C ARG A 46 5.25 -6.91 25.52
N LEU A 47 4.04 -7.45 25.62
CA LEU A 47 3.68 -8.47 26.61
C LEU A 47 4.47 -9.77 26.40
N ALA A 48 4.69 -10.17 25.15
CA ALA A 48 5.51 -11.33 24.80
C ALA A 48 7.03 -11.07 24.85
N ARG A 49 7.47 -9.84 25.15
CA ARG A 49 8.87 -9.38 25.11
C ARG A 49 9.55 -9.58 23.75
N VAL A 50 8.77 -9.64 22.67
CA VAL A 50 9.26 -9.71 21.29
C VAL A 50 9.43 -8.29 20.77
N ARG A 51 10.65 -7.91 20.38
CA ARG A 51 10.94 -6.54 19.93
C ARG A 51 10.37 -6.23 18.54
N TYR A 52 10.40 -7.21 17.64
CA TYR A 52 9.90 -7.09 16.27
C TYR A 52 9.65 -8.48 15.66
N ILE A 53 8.86 -8.55 14.59
CA ILE A 53 8.62 -9.76 13.81
C ILE A 53 9.45 -9.66 12.52
N SER A 54 10.25 -10.68 12.23
CA SER A 54 11.08 -10.76 11.02
C SER A 54 11.21 -12.21 10.57
N ASN A 55 11.73 -12.43 9.36
CA ASN A 55 11.91 -13.78 8.83
C ASN A 55 12.93 -14.61 9.64
N THR A 56 13.85 -13.98 10.38
CA THR A 56 14.89 -14.68 11.16
C THR A 56 14.39 -15.18 12.51
N ASN A 57 13.40 -14.52 13.11
CA ASN A 57 12.82 -14.91 14.41
C ASN A 57 11.40 -15.48 14.31
N LEU A 58 10.82 -15.58 13.12
CA LEU A 58 9.44 -16.06 12.94
C LEU A 58 9.23 -17.49 13.48
N ILE A 59 10.17 -18.40 13.20
CA ILE A 59 10.10 -19.80 13.63
C ILE A 59 10.20 -19.91 15.15
N GLU A 60 11.08 -19.11 15.75
CA GLU A 60 11.25 -19.03 17.20
C GLU A 60 9.96 -18.52 17.86
N ILE A 61 9.37 -17.44 17.33
CA ILE A 61 8.11 -16.89 17.83
C ILE A 61 7.01 -17.94 17.83
N ILE A 62 6.80 -18.61 16.69
CA ILE A 62 5.75 -19.62 16.51
C ILE A 62 5.93 -20.81 17.47
N SER A 63 7.18 -21.14 17.80
CA SER A 63 7.48 -22.30 18.65
C SER A 63 7.41 -21.97 20.14
N GLN A 64 7.74 -20.74 20.53
CA GLN A 64 7.94 -20.36 21.93
C GLN A 64 6.85 -19.44 22.50
N HIS A 65 6.01 -18.83 21.66
CA HIS A 65 5.01 -17.84 22.09
C HIS A 65 3.58 -18.17 21.60
N PRO A 66 2.99 -19.32 21.98
CA PRO A 66 1.68 -19.75 21.46
C PRO A 66 0.53 -18.77 21.75
N VAL A 67 0.60 -18.02 22.85
CA VAL A 67 -0.39 -16.98 23.18
C VAL A 67 -0.27 -15.77 22.25
N LEU A 68 0.96 -15.37 21.91
CA LEU A 68 1.20 -14.31 20.93
C LEU A 68 0.69 -14.75 19.55
N ASP A 69 0.99 -15.97 19.14
CA ASP A 69 0.57 -16.51 17.84
C ASP A 69 -0.96 -16.54 17.70
N LEU A 70 -1.66 -17.08 18.70
CA LEU A 70 -3.12 -17.07 18.73
C LEU A 70 -3.65 -15.64 18.60
N GLY A 71 -3.04 -14.73 19.35
CA GLY A 71 -3.39 -13.33 19.30
C GLY A 71 -3.16 -12.68 17.93
N LEU A 72 -2.04 -12.96 17.26
CA LEU A 72 -1.73 -12.44 15.92
C LEU A 72 -2.70 -13.00 14.87
N ILE A 73 -3.08 -14.27 14.99
CA ILE A 73 -4.12 -14.89 14.15
C ILE A 73 -5.46 -14.16 14.34
N LEU A 74 -5.85 -13.89 15.59
CA LEU A 74 -7.07 -13.12 15.89
C LEU A 74 -7.00 -11.69 15.35
N LEU A 75 -5.82 -11.06 15.39
CA LEU A 75 -5.62 -9.72 14.82
C LEU A 75 -5.76 -9.74 13.29
N ILE A 76 -5.17 -10.73 12.60
CA ILE A 76 -5.34 -10.91 11.16
C ILE A 76 -6.82 -11.13 10.82
N LEU A 77 -7.53 -11.96 11.60
CA LEU A 77 -8.96 -12.17 11.42
C LEU A 77 -9.76 -10.87 11.62
N ALA A 78 -9.40 -10.05 12.62
CA ALA A 78 -10.02 -8.74 12.85
C ALA A 78 -9.77 -7.76 11.69
N VAL A 79 -8.56 -7.76 11.10
CA VAL A 79 -8.26 -6.97 9.88
C VAL A 79 -9.13 -7.42 8.71
N ILE A 80 -9.33 -8.72 8.53
CA ILE A 80 -10.20 -9.26 7.47
C ILE A 80 -11.67 -8.87 7.71
N VAL A 81 -12.13 -8.89 8.96
CA VAL A 81 -13.46 -8.37 9.33
C VAL A 81 -13.59 -6.90 8.97
N ALA A 82 -12.57 -6.10 9.28
CA ALA A 82 -12.54 -4.68 8.96
C ALA A 82 -12.61 -4.43 7.45
N ILE A 83 -11.86 -5.19 6.64
CA ILE A 83 -11.92 -5.11 5.17
C ILE A 83 -13.33 -5.50 4.67
N TYR A 84 -13.88 -6.60 5.18
CA TYR A 84 -15.22 -7.04 4.79
C TYR A 84 -16.30 -6.02 5.18
N TRP A 85 -16.17 -5.41 6.36
CA TRP A 85 -17.02 -4.31 6.79
C TRP A 85 -16.88 -3.10 5.87
N GLN A 86 -15.66 -2.72 5.51
CA GLN A 86 -15.38 -1.59 4.61
C GLN A 86 -16.08 -1.79 3.26
N VAL A 87 -15.93 -2.97 2.65
CA VAL A 87 -16.59 -3.30 1.37
C VAL A 87 -18.12 -3.32 1.54
N THR A 88 -18.63 -3.86 2.65
CA THR A 88 -20.07 -3.88 2.95
C THR A 88 -20.63 -2.46 3.08
N PHE A 89 -19.94 -1.59 3.81
CA PHE A 89 -20.31 -0.20 4.01
C PHE A 89 -20.38 0.56 2.68
N LEU A 90 -19.34 0.46 1.85
CA LEU A 90 -19.29 1.09 0.54
C LEU A 90 -20.34 0.53 -0.43
N PHE A 91 -20.56 -0.78 -0.42
CA PHE A 91 -21.57 -1.43 -1.23
C PHE A 91 -22.99 -0.94 -0.90
N LEU A 92 -23.36 -0.96 0.39
CA LEU A 92 -24.67 -0.50 0.84
C LEU A 92 -24.88 1.00 0.60
N GLY A 93 -23.85 1.82 0.80
CA GLY A 93 -23.91 3.26 0.53
C GLY A 93 -24.08 3.56 -0.95
N THR A 94 -23.29 2.89 -1.81
CA THR A 94 -23.40 3.01 -3.27
C THR A 94 -24.78 2.60 -3.75
N MET A 95 -25.32 1.50 -3.20
CA MET A 95 -26.66 1.03 -3.51
C MET A 95 -27.74 2.06 -3.14
N GLN A 96 -27.63 2.69 -1.96
CA GLN A 96 -28.59 3.71 -1.51
C GLN A 96 -28.58 4.95 -2.41
N ILE A 97 -27.38 5.41 -2.80
CA ILE A 97 -27.20 6.52 -3.76
C ILE A 97 -27.82 6.15 -5.11
N ASN A 98 -27.55 4.95 -5.62
CA ASN A 98 -28.07 4.47 -6.90
C ASN A 98 -29.61 4.40 -6.93
N TYR A 99 -30.24 4.11 -5.79
CA TYR A 99 -31.70 4.14 -5.64
C TYR A 99 -32.28 5.55 -5.41
N GLY A 100 -31.45 6.60 -5.45
CA GLY A 100 -31.88 7.98 -5.23
C GLY A 100 -32.31 8.27 -3.79
N LYS A 101 -31.92 7.43 -2.84
CA LYS A 101 -32.30 7.55 -1.43
C LYS A 101 -31.29 8.40 -0.65
N LYS A 102 -31.75 9.00 0.46
CA LYS A 102 -30.88 9.86 1.29
C LYS A 102 -29.85 9.01 2.01
N LEU A 103 -28.56 9.36 1.88
CA LEU A 103 -27.48 8.69 2.58
C LEU A 103 -27.36 9.22 4.01
N THR A 104 -27.43 8.34 5.00
CA THR A 104 -27.17 8.66 6.42
C THR A 104 -26.10 7.73 6.93
N ILE A 105 -24.98 8.30 7.38
CA ILE A 105 -23.79 7.52 7.76
C ILE A 105 -24.10 6.65 8.99
N ASP A 106 -24.86 7.14 9.96
CA ASP A 106 -25.16 6.36 11.18
C ASP A 106 -26.01 5.11 10.90
N SER A 107 -27.04 5.24 10.06
CA SER A 107 -27.85 4.08 9.66
C SER A 107 -27.03 3.09 8.85
N LEU A 108 -26.15 3.59 7.97
CA LEU A 108 -25.24 2.78 7.19
C LEU A 108 -24.20 2.06 8.07
N LEU A 109 -23.64 2.72 9.09
CA LEU A 109 -22.73 2.14 10.08
C LEU A 109 -23.43 1.02 10.86
N ARG A 110 -24.62 1.29 11.40
CA ARG A 110 -25.37 0.30 12.18
C ARG A 110 -25.72 -0.92 11.33
N LEU A 111 -26.24 -0.71 10.12
CA LEU A 111 -26.64 -1.82 9.26
C LEU A 111 -25.46 -2.60 8.69
N SER A 112 -24.38 -1.93 8.29
CA SER A 112 -23.16 -2.60 7.80
C SER A 112 -22.56 -3.49 8.88
N VAL A 113 -22.44 -3.01 10.12
CA VAL A 113 -21.99 -3.82 11.27
C VAL A 113 -22.95 -4.98 11.55
N GLN A 114 -24.27 -4.74 11.57
CA GLN A 114 -25.26 -5.81 11.76
C GLN A 114 -25.16 -6.89 10.68
N ARG A 115 -24.91 -6.50 9.42
CA ARG A 115 -24.75 -7.43 8.30
C ARG A 115 -23.46 -8.23 8.41
N VAL A 116 -22.35 -7.57 8.72
CA VAL A 116 -21.07 -8.24 8.96
C VAL A 116 -21.23 -9.25 10.09
N ARG A 117 -21.78 -8.86 11.25
CA ARG A 117 -22.01 -9.77 12.38
C ARG A 117 -22.86 -11.00 12.00
N LYS A 118 -23.93 -10.80 11.23
CA LYS A 118 -24.83 -11.90 10.79
C LYS A 118 -24.20 -12.83 9.75
N THR A 119 -23.29 -12.33 8.92
CA THR A 119 -22.71 -13.08 7.78
C THR A 119 -21.29 -13.57 8.04
N PHE A 120 -20.61 -13.04 9.05
CA PHE A 120 -19.20 -13.27 9.35
C PHE A 120 -18.85 -14.75 9.43
N PHE A 121 -19.45 -15.50 10.37
CA PHE A 121 -19.11 -16.92 10.58
C PHE A 121 -19.33 -17.81 9.34
N ARG A 122 -20.27 -17.43 8.46
CA ARG A 122 -20.54 -18.17 7.21
C ARG A 122 -19.59 -17.81 6.08
N SER A 123 -18.83 -16.74 6.23
CA SER A 123 -18.06 -16.10 5.16
C SER A 123 -16.57 -15.99 5.47
N VAL A 124 -16.14 -16.14 6.73
CA VAL A 124 -14.74 -16.05 7.16
C VAL A 124 -13.79 -16.84 6.28
N TRP A 125 -14.06 -18.12 6.06
CA TRP A 125 -13.19 -18.98 5.27
C TRP A 125 -13.08 -18.52 3.81
N PHE A 126 -14.20 -18.09 3.24
CA PHE A 126 -14.20 -17.51 1.90
C PHE A 126 -13.45 -16.18 1.86
N LEU A 127 -13.66 -15.30 2.85
CA LEU A 127 -13.00 -13.99 2.94
C LEU A 127 -11.48 -14.12 3.08
N LEU A 128 -11.00 -15.11 3.85
CA LEU A 128 -9.58 -15.43 3.97
C LEU A 128 -8.96 -15.77 2.60
N ILE A 129 -9.56 -16.74 1.91
CA ILE A 129 -9.09 -17.16 0.58
C ILE A 129 -9.21 -16.01 -0.43
N TYR A 130 -10.32 -15.27 -0.39
CA TYR A 130 -10.56 -14.14 -1.28
C TYR A 130 -9.57 -13.00 -1.04
N CYS A 131 -9.20 -12.70 0.21
CA CYS A 131 -8.18 -11.70 0.53
C CYS A 131 -6.83 -12.10 -0.07
N ILE A 132 -6.40 -13.36 0.10
CA ILE A 132 -5.16 -13.87 -0.49
C ILE A 132 -5.20 -13.77 -2.02
N LEU A 133 -6.35 -14.07 -2.62
CA LEU A 133 -6.52 -14.00 -4.08
C LEU A 133 -6.37 -12.58 -4.63
N ILE A 134 -6.84 -11.56 -3.91
CA ILE A 134 -6.79 -10.17 -4.34
C ILE A 134 -5.48 -9.46 -3.94
N LEU A 135 -4.67 -10.04 -3.04
CA LEU A 135 -3.38 -9.47 -2.59
C LEU A 135 -2.48 -9.00 -3.74
N PRO A 136 -2.25 -9.80 -4.81
CA PRO A 136 -1.39 -9.37 -5.92
C PRO A 136 -1.91 -8.12 -6.63
N PHE A 137 -3.21 -7.81 -6.48
CA PHE A 137 -3.90 -6.68 -7.09
C PHE A 137 -4.21 -5.56 -6.08
N GLY A 138 -3.72 -5.62 -4.85
CA GLY A 138 -4.04 -4.66 -3.78
C GLY A 138 -3.72 -3.19 -4.11
N GLY A 139 -2.93 -2.92 -5.15
CA GLY A 139 -2.66 -1.56 -5.67
C GLY A 139 -3.45 -1.15 -6.93
N LEU A 140 -4.19 -2.06 -7.56
CA LEU A 140 -4.94 -1.81 -8.79
C LEU A 140 -6.42 -1.55 -8.46
N GLY A 141 -6.76 -0.27 -8.28
CA GLY A 141 -8.16 0.17 -8.22
C GLY A 141 -8.77 0.27 -6.83
N PHE A 142 -9.04 -0.86 -6.17
CA PHE A 142 -9.57 -0.91 -4.80
C PHE A 142 -8.43 -1.09 -3.81
N SER A 143 -7.68 -0.01 -3.58
CA SER A 143 -6.59 -0.01 -2.63
C SER A 143 -7.13 0.22 -1.21
N THR A 144 -7.46 -0.85 -0.48
CA THR A 144 -7.62 -0.72 0.97
C THR A 144 -6.23 -0.64 1.62
N PRO A 145 -5.95 0.37 2.46
CA PRO A 145 -4.67 0.49 3.15
C PRO A 145 -4.33 -0.73 4.00
N LEU A 146 -5.37 -1.46 4.44
CA LEU A 146 -5.24 -2.69 5.22
C LEU A 146 -4.63 -3.87 4.43
N LEU A 147 -4.68 -3.84 3.09
CA LEU A 147 -4.07 -4.86 2.22
C LEU A 147 -2.78 -4.35 1.53
N ASN A 148 -2.61 -3.03 1.42
CA ASN A 148 -1.50 -2.40 0.68
C ASN A 148 -0.10 -2.71 1.24
N LYS A 149 0.03 -3.16 2.49
CA LYS A 149 1.32 -3.51 3.10
C LYS A 149 1.85 -4.89 2.67
N ILE A 150 1.00 -5.74 2.09
CA ILE A 150 1.35 -7.11 1.67
C ILE A 150 1.50 -7.13 0.15
N ARG A 151 2.50 -6.39 -0.37
CA ARG A 151 2.87 -6.41 -1.79
C ARG A 151 4.13 -7.24 -1.97
N ILE A 152 4.29 -7.84 -3.14
CA ILE A 152 5.53 -8.54 -3.50
C ILE A 152 6.66 -7.49 -3.54
N PRO A 153 7.74 -7.67 -2.76
CA PRO A 153 8.88 -6.77 -2.79
C PRO A 153 9.51 -6.65 -4.19
N SER A 154 9.99 -5.46 -4.57
CA SER A 154 10.59 -5.21 -5.88
C SER A 154 11.82 -6.08 -6.14
N PHE A 155 12.65 -6.35 -5.12
CA PHE A 155 13.84 -7.18 -5.27
C PHE A 155 13.54 -8.60 -5.76
N LEU A 156 12.37 -9.17 -5.40
CA LEU A 156 11.95 -10.47 -5.91
C LEU A 156 11.63 -10.39 -7.40
N VAL A 157 10.93 -9.32 -7.81
CA VAL A 157 10.61 -9.08 -9.21
C VAL A 157 11.90 -8.89 -10.01
N ASP A 158 12.85 -8.09 -9.50
CA ASP A 158 14.14 -7.85 -10.15
C ASP A 158 14.94 -9.16 -10.30
N TYR A 159 15.05 -9.95 -9.22
CA TYR A 159 15.69 -11.26 -9.25
C TYR A 159 15.05 -12.21 -10.27
N PHE A 160 13.72 -12.24 -10.37
CA PHE A 160 13.04 -13.10 -11.36
C PHE A 160 13.27 -12.62 -12.80
N LEU A 161 13.40 -11.31 -13.00
CA LEU A 161 13.66 -10.72 -14.32
C LEU A 161 15.11 -10.95 -14.78
N THR A 162 16.09 -10.79 -13.90
CA THR A 162 17.52 -10.83 -14.27
C THR A 162 18.14 -12.22 -14.10
N GLU A 163 17.83 -12.93 -13.01
CA GLU A 163 18.53 -14.17 -12.63
C GLU A 163 17.74 -15.45 -12.97
N ASN A 164 16.40 -15.43 -12.89
CA ASN A 164 15.61 -16.67 -12.94
C ASN A 164 14.29 -16.58 -13.73
N ARG A 165 14.39 -16.66 -15.06
CA ARG A 165 13.25 -16.59 -16.01
C ARG A 165 12.17 -17.66 -15.81
N PRO A 166 12.46 -18.93 -15.45
CA PRO A 166 11.40 -19.89 -15.12
C PRO A 166 10.49 -19.42 -13.97
N LEU A 167 11.08 -18.79 -12.94
CA LEU A 167 10.32 -18.29 -11.80
C LEU A 167 9.45 -17.07 -12.17
N LEU A 168 9.92 -16.25 -13.12
CA LEU A 168 9.10 -15.20 -13.74
C LEU A 168 7.86 -15.77 -14.44
N LEU A 169 8.00 -16.86 -15.20
CA LEU A 169 6.86 -17.51 -15.86
C LEU A 169 5.84 -18.05 -14.84
N VAL A 170 6.32 -18.66 -13.76
CA VAL A 170 5.46 -19.11 -12.64
C VAL A 170 4.71 -17.91 -12.03
N MET A 171 5.40 -16.79 -11.81
CA MET A 171 4.78 -15.57 -11.29
C MET A 171 3.71 -15.04 -12.24
N ILE A 172 4.00 -14.93 -13.54
CA ILE A 172 3.04 -14.49 -14.56
C ILE A 172 1.82 -15.42 -14.57
N LEU A 173 2.04 -16.74 -14.55
CA LEU A 173 0.96 -17.73 -14.50
C LEU A 173 0.10 -17.55 -13.24
N LEU A 174 0.73 -17.32 -12.09
CA LEU A 174 0.02 -17.04 -10.84
C LEU A 174 -0.85 -15.77 -10.98
N TYR A 175 -0.33 -14.68 -11.54
CA TYR A 175 -1.11 -13.47 -11.80
C TYR A 175 -2.29 -13.72 -12.76
N VAL A 176 -2.09 -14.50 -13.83
CA VAL A 176 -3.17 -14.85 -14.77
C VAL A 176 -4.26 -15.70 -14.09
N VAL A 177 -3.86 -16.72 -13.32
CA VAL A 177 -4.80 -17.59 -12.58
C VAL A 177 -5.58 -16.81 -11.54
N THR A 178 -4.88 -16.00 -10.73
CA THR A 178 -5.50 -15.17 -9.69
C THR A 178 -6.41 -14.10 -10.28
N PHE A 179 -6.04 -13.49 -11.42
CA PHE A 179 -6.90 -12.57 -12.16
C PHE A 179 -8.17 -13.27 -12.66
N TYR A 180 -8.02 -14.43 -13.31
CA TYR A 180 -9.15 -15.22 -13.78
C TYR A 180 -10.10 -15.57 -12.64
N LEU A 181 -9.58 -16.12 -11.53
CA LEU A 181 -10.36 -16.44 -10.34
C LEU A 181 -10.98 -15.19 -9.70
N GLY A 182 -10.27 -14.07 -9.67
CA GLY A 182 -10.78 -12.79 -9.17
C GLY A 182 -12.02 -12.35 -9.92
N ILE A 183 -12.00 -12.41 -11.26
CA ILE A 183 -13.19 -12.12 -12.08
C ILE A 183 -14.32 -13.13 -11.83
N ARG A 184 -14.00 -14.41 -11.65
CA ARG A 184 -15.00 -15.46 -11.36
C ARG A 184 -15.70 -15.26 -10.01
N LEU A 185 -14.97 -14.73 -9.03
CA LEU A 185 -15.45 -14.49 -7.68
C LEU A 185 -15.89 -13.05 -7.43
N PHE A 186 -15.85 -12.21 -8.47
CA PHE A 186 -16.14 -10.78 -8.41
C PHE A 186 -17.50 -10.44 -7.79
N LEU A 187 -18.51 -11.29 -7.98
CA LEU A 187 -19.88 -11.05 -7.49
C LEU A 187 -20.16 -11.70 -6.13
N VAL A 188 -19.20 -12.41 -5.53
CA VAL A 188 -19.45 -13.19 -4.31
C VAL A 188 -19.73 -12.29 -3.11
N LEU A 189 -18.98 -11.20 -2.92
CA LEU A 189 -19.18 -10.30 -1.78
C LEU A 189 -20.58 -9.67 -1.78
N PRO A 190 -21.08 -9.03 -2.87
CA PRO A 190 -22.47 -8.57 -2.95
C PRO A 190 -23.50 -9.67 -2.66
N LEU A 191 -23.29 -10.87 -3.18
CA LEU A 191 -24.19 -12.01 -2.98
C LEU A 191 -24.23 -12.47 -1.51
N ILE A 192 -23.09 -12.43 -0.79
CA ILE A 192 -23.01 -12.74 0.64
C ILE A 192 -23.63 -11.62 1.47
N ILE A 193 -23.34 -10.35 1.16
CA ILE A 193 -23.84 -9.18 1.89
C ILE A 193 -25.38 -9.14 1.85
N LEU A 194 -25.94 -9.43 0.67
CA LEU A 194 -27.38 -9.38 0.45
C LEU A 194 -28.07 -10.69 0.84
N GLY A 195 -27.54 -11.82 0.39
CA GLY A 195 -28.17 -13.13 0.58
C GLY A 195 -28.13 -13.63 2.03
N LYS A 196 -29.16 -14.37 2.45
CA LYS A 196 -29.10 -15.21 3.66
C LYS A 196 -28.29 -16.51 3.46
N ARG A 197 -27.53 -16.62 2.35
CA ARG A 197 -26.95 -17.88 1.85
C ARG A 197 -25.54 -18.12 2.42
N ASN A 198 -25.12 -19.38 2.39
CA ASN A 198 -23.75 -19.78 2.71
C ASN A 198 -22.79 -19.34 1.58
N ALA A 199 -21.53 -19.06 1.91
CA ALA A 199 -20.52 -18.58 0.96
C ALA A 199 -20.41 -19.48 -0.28
N HIS A 200 -20.53 -20.80 -0.12
CA HIS A 200 -20.51 -21.75 -1.23
C HIS A 200 -21.58 -21.50 -2.30
N THR A 201 -22.82 -21.19 -1.90
CA THR A 201 -23.89 -20.90 -2.86
C THR A 201 -23.62 -19.59 -3.60
N ALA A 202 -23.05 -18.59 -2.91
CA ALA A 202 -22.66 -17.33 -3.52
C ALA A 202 -21.54 -17.52 -4.55
N VAL A 203 -20.54 -18.37 -4.25
CA VAL A 203 -19.49 -18.77 -5.20
C VAL A 203 -20.09 -19.43 -6.44
N LYS A 204 -20.98 -20.42 -6.27
CA LYS A 204 -21.61 -21.12 -7.39
C LYS A 204 -22.39 -20.15 -8.30
N GLN A 205 -23.15 -19.24 -7.71
CA GLN A 205 -23.92 -18.25 -8.44
C GLN A 205 -23.02 -17.22 -9.15
N SER A 206 -22.00 -16.69 -8.47
CA SER A 206 -21.00 -15.81 -9.09
C SER A 206 -20.33 -16.50 -10.28
N TRP A 207 -19.94 -17.76 -10.13
CA TRP A 207 -19.30 -18.54 -11.19
C TRP A 207 -20.17 -18.71 -12.43
N GLN A 208 -21.47 -18.98 -12.24
CA GLN A 208 -22.42 -19.14 -13.34
C GLN A 208 -22.62 -17.82 -14.12
N ILE A 209 -22.86 -16.72 -13.41
CA ILE A 209 -23.10 -15.40 -14.02
C ILE A 209 -21.84 -14.91 -14.75
N THR A 210 -20.67 -15.04 -14.12
CA THR A 210 -19.38 -14.62 -14.69
C THR A 210 -18.92 -15.52 -15.82
N LYS A 211 -19.37 -16.78 -15.92
CA LYS A 211 -19.07 -17.65 -17.07
C LYS A 211 -19.67 -17.13 -18.36
N ILE A 212 -20.90 -16.67 -18.30
CA ILE A 212 -21.61 -16.12 -19.45
C ILE A 212 -21.08 -14.71 -19.76
N ASN A 213 -20.79 -13.93 -18.71
CA ASN A 213 -20.45 -12.52 -18.83
C ASN A 213 -18.95 -12.20 -18.66
N PHE A 214 -18.04 -13.16 -18.84
CA PHE A 214 -16.61 -12.97 -18.53
C PHE A 214 -16.00 -11.81 -19.33
N LYS A 215 -16.07 -11.89 -20.66
CA LYS A 215 -15.53 -10.87 -21.57
C LYS A 215 -16.11 -9.48 -21.31
N PRO A 216 -17.45 -9.29 -21.22
CA PRO A 216 -18.00 -7.95 -20.98
C PRO A 216 -17.68 -7.42 -19.58
N ILE A 217 -17.61 -8.26 -18.52
CA ILE A 217 -17.16 -7.83 -17.19
C ILE A 217 -15.71 -7.34 -17.25
N VAL A 218 -14.80 -8.13 -17.84
CA VAL A 218 -13.39 -7.76 -17.98
C VAL A 218 -13.25 -6.46 -18.77
N LEU A 219 -13.92 -6.33 -19.92
CA LEU A 219 -13.87 -5.13 -20.73
C LEU A 219 -14.36 -3.90 -19.95
N ARG A 220 -15.46 -4.02 -19.19
CA ARG A 220 -15.97 -2.89 -18.39
C ARG A 220 -15.04 -2.48 -17.27
N LEU A 221 -14.42 -3.44 -16.58
CA LEU A 221 -13.44 -3.17 -15.53
C LEU A 221 -12.17 -2.55 -16.12
N VAL A 222 -11.62 -3.11 -17.20
CA VAL A 222 -10.44 -2.55 -17.88
C VAL A 222 -10.72 -1.13 -18.37
N LEU A 223 -11.87 -0.89 -19.00
CA LEU A 223 -12.25 0.45 -19.44
C LEU A 223 -12.38 1.42 -18.25
N LEU A 224 -13.01 0.99 -17.14
CA LEU A 224 -13.13 1.80 -15.92
C LEU A 224 -11.75 2.17 -15.35
N PHE A 225 -10.85 1.18 -15.19
CA PHE A 225 -9.52 1.45 -14.65
C PHE A 225 -8.66 2.25 -15.62
N ALA A 226 -8.73 1.99 -16.92
CA ALA A 226 -8.03 2.78 -17.93
C ALA A 226 -8.46 4.24 -17.91
N THR A 227 -9.78 4.52 -17.84
CA THR A 227 -10.27 5.91 -17.72
C THR A 227 -9.83 6.56 -16.42
N THR A 228 -9.83 5.83 -15.31
CA THR A 228 -9.30 6.35 -14.04
C THR A 228 -7.81 6.65 -14.13
N ILE A 229 -6.99 5.80 -14.75
CA ILE A 229 -5.55 6.06 -14.97
C ILE A 229 -5.35 7.30 -15.84
N VAL A 230 -6.11 7.45 -16.92
CA VAL A 230 -6.04 8.64 -17.77
C VAL A 230 -6.37 9.91 -16.98
N VAL A 231 -7.39 9.88 -16.12
CA VAL A 231 -7.73 11.01 -15.24
C VAL A 231 -6.60 11.31 -14.24
N ILE A 232 -5.98 10.28 -13.66
CA ILE A 232 -4.82 10.46 -12.78
C ILE A 232 -3.67 11.12 -13.55
N ILE A 233 -3.28 10.58 -14.71
CA ILE A 233 -2.18 11.14 -15.52
C ILE A 233 -2.49 12.58 -15.91
N ALA A 234 -3.70 12.87 -16.38
CA ALA A 234 -4.11 14.23 -16.73
C ALA A 234 -4.04 15.18 -15.52
N GLY A 235 -4.54 14.75 -14.35
CA GLY A 235 -4.43 15.51 -13.11
C GLY A 235 -2.98 15.76 -12.69
N GLN A 236 -2.11 14.76 -12.81
CA GLN A 236 -0.68 14.90 -12.51
C GLN A 236 0.04 15.83 -13.49
N LEU A 237 -0.29 15.76 -14.78
CA LEU A 237 0.24 16.70 -15.78
C LEU A 237 -0.21 18.14 -15.51
N LEU A 238 -1.45 18.33 -15.04
CA LEU A 238 -1.92 19.66 -14.60
C LEU A 238 -1.13 20.17 -13.40
N VAL A 239 -0.95 19.33 -12.36
CA VAL A 239 -0.12 19.68 -11.19
C VAL A 239 1.31 20.02 -11.59
N LEU A 240 1.92 19.24 -12.50
CA LEU A 240 3.23 19.54 -13.04
C LEU A 240 3.26 20.87 -13.81
N GLY A 241 2.23 21.15 -14.60
CA GLY A 241 2.08 22.43 -15.29
C GLY A 241 2.02 23.61 -14.30
N GLU A 242 1.20 23.49 -13.27
CA GLU A 242 1.09 24.49 -12.19
C GLU A 242 2.43 24.68 -11.46
N GLN A 243 3.12 23.58 -11.09
CA GLN A 243 4.46 23.62 -10.48
C GLN A 243 5.44 24.40 -11.35
N THR A 244 5.51 24.09 -12.65
CA THR A 244 6.44 24.79 -13.57
C THR A 244 6.13 26.27 -13.73
N LEU A 245 4.87 26.68 -13.59
CA LEU A 245 4.47 28.08 -13.61
C LEU A 245 4.94 28.79 -12.33
N PHE A 246 4.71 28.17 -11.16
CA PHE A 246 5.15 28.70 -9.88
C PHE A 246 6.68 28.83 -9.80
N ASP A 247 7.42 27.85 -10.29
CA ASP A 247 8.90 27.89 -10.29
C ASP A 247 9.47 29.02 -11.17
N ARG A 248 8.73 29.44 -12.21
CA ARG A 248 9.15 30.52 -13.12
C ARG A 248 8.71 31.90 -12.65
N MET A 249 7.55 32.01 -12.02
CA MET A 249 6.92 33.31 -11.75
C MET A 249 7.17 33.85 -10.35
N THR A 250 7.55 33.02 -9.38
CA THR A 250 7.40 33.39 -7.96
C THR A 250 8.69 33.32 -7.15
N PRO A 251 8.96 34.32 -6.28
CA PRO A 251 10.10 34.28 -5.35
C PRO A 251 10.02 33.08 -4.40
N THR A 252 11.17 32.67 -3.86
CA THR A 252 11.33 31.54 -2.92
C THR A 252 10.37 31.54 -1.72
N GLY A 253 9.81 32.70 -1.36
CA GLY A 253 8.87 32.87 -0.25
C GLY A 253 7.51 32.16 -0.40
N VAL A 254 7.07 31.80 -1.61
CA VAL A 254 5.79 31.07 -1.82
C VAL A 254 5.96 29.60 -2.16
N ALA A 255 7.20 29.09 -2.21
CA ALA A 255 7.48 27.70 -2.58
C ALA A 255 6.73 26.70 -1.70
N PHE A 256 6.62 26.99 -0.39
CA PHE A 256 5.88 26.18 0.56
C PHE A 256 4.37 26.14 0.27
N LEU A 257 3.78 27.29 -0.08
CA LEU A 257 2.37 27.37 -0.44
C LEU A 257 2.09 26.61 -1.74
N ALA A 258 2.94 26.77 -2.76
CA ALA A 258 2.85 26.05 -4.02
C ALA A 258 2.96 24.52 -3.81
N ALA A 259 3.94 24.07 -3.02
CA ALA A 259 4.09 22.66 -2.66
C ALA A 259 2.86 22.11 -1.92
N SER A 260 2.29 22.91 -1.01
CA SER A 260 1.08 22.53 -0.27
C SER A 260 -0.14 22.38 -1.19
N VAL A 261 -0.34 23.34 -2.11
CA VAL A 261 -1.42 23.27 -3.12
C VAL A 261 -1.24 22.05 -4.01
N ASN A 262 -0.03 21.80 -4.50
CA ASN A 262 0.26 20.64 -5.34
C ASN A 262 0.00 19.32 -4.63
N LEU A 263 0.41 19.19 -3.36
CA LEU A 263 0.13 17.99 -2.57
C LEU A 263 -1.38 17.77 -2.40
N ILE A 264 -2.14 18.83 -2.09
CA ILE A 264 -3.61 18.76 -1.98
C ILE A 264 -4.25 18.35 -3.31
N LEU A 265 -3.77 18.88 -4.44
CA LEU A 265 -4.30 18.52 -5.77
C LEU A 265 -3.99 17.06 -6.11
N ILE A 266 -2.78 16.58 -5.82
CA ILE A 266 -2.41 15.17 -5.98
C ILE A 266 -3.35 14.28 -5.17
N GLU A 267 -3.54 14.58 -3.89
CA GLU A 267 -4.44 13.85 -3.01
C GLU A 267 -5.88 13.89 -3.51
N PHE A 268 -6.35 15.04 -4.00
CA PHE A 268 -7.67 15.22 -4.55
C PHE A 268 -7.91 14.36 -5.79
N PHE A 269 -7.00 14.37 -6.77
CA PHE A 269 -7.13 13.54 -7.99
C PHE A 269 -7.05 12.05 -7.67
N MET A 270 -6.17 11.65 -6.75
CA MET A 270 -6.08 10.26 -6.28
C MET A 270 -7.36 9.83 -5.57
N PHE A 271 -7.93 10.70 -4.71
CA PHE A 271 -9.17 10.42 -4.00
C PHE A 271 -10.37 10.32 -4.95
N LEU A 272 -10.53 11.25 -5.90
CA LEU A 272 -11.58 11.20 -6.91
C LEU A 272 -11.49 9.93 -7.77
N SER A 273 -10.27 9.55 -8.12
CA SER A 273 -9.97 8.32 -8.87
C SER A 273 -10.34 7.07 -8.08
N SER A 274 -10.10 7.07 -6.77
CA SER A 274 -10.52 5.97 -5.88
C SER A 274 -12.05 5.82 -5.80
N ILE A 275 -12.79 6.94 -5.80
CA ILE A 275 -14.26 6.95 -5.86
C ILE A 275 -14.71 6.35 -7.20
N ALA A 276 -14.17 6.81 -8.31
CA ALA A 276 -14.53 6.32 -9.64
C ALA A 276 -14.28 4.82 -9.79
N ALA A 277 -13.08 4.36 -9.45
CA ALA A 277 -12.69 2.96 -9.44
C ALA A 277 -13.60 2.13 -8.52
N GLY A 278 -13.82 2.60 -7.29
CA GLY A 278 -14.53 1.87 -6.27
C GLY A 278 -16.03 1.80 -6.50
N ALA A 279 -16.69 2.96 -6.54
CA ALA A 279 -18.12 3.05 -6.79
C ALA A 279 -18.48 2.47 -8.17
N GLY A 280 -17.66 2.74 -9.20
CA GLY A 280 -17.87 2.18 -10.54
C GLY A 280 -17.82 0.65 -10.56
N SER A 281 -16.87 0.04 -9.84
CA SER A 281 -16.81 -1.43 -9.71
C SER A 281 -18.03 -2.00 -8.98
N LEU A 282 -18.50 -1.35 -7.90
CA LEU A 282 -19.71 -1.77 -7.18
C LEU A 282 -20.97 -1.61 -8.04
N MET A 283 -21.07 -0.54 -8.84
CA MET A 283 -22.15 -0.35 -9.81
C MET A 283 -22.16 -1.47 -10.85
N ILE A 284 -21.01 -1.81 -11.43
CA ILE A 284 -20.87 -2.94 -12.34
C ILE A 284 -21.35 -4.23 -11.68
N MET A 285 -20.94 -4.51 -10.42
CA MET A 285 -21.42 -5.67 -9.68
C MET A 285 -22.95 -5.68 -9.55
N THR A 286 -23.56 -4.55 -9.16
CA THR A 286 -25.01 -4.46 -9.00
C THR A 286 -25.77 -4.66 -10.32
N GLU A 287 -25.26 -4.14 -11.44
CA GLU A 287 -25.91 -4.27 -12.74
C GLU A 287 -25.95 -5.73 -13.23
N TYR A 288 -24.86 -6.48 -13.06
CA TYR A 288 -24.83 -7.90 -13.43
C TYR A 288 -25.68 -8.79 -12.52
N LEU A 289 -26.03 -8.30 -11.32
CA LEU A 289 -26.91 -8.98 -10.38
C LEU A 289 -28.38 -8.52 -10.49
N ALA A 290 -28.65 -7.37 -11.13
CA ALA A 290 -29.99 -6.80 -11.26
C ALA A 290 -30.97 -7.68 -12.06
N GLY A 291 -30.47 -8.57 -12.92
CA GLY A 291 -31.27 -9.55 -13.64
C GLY A 291 -31.89 -10.65 -12.76
N ASP A 292 -31.38 -10.83 -11.53
CA ASP A 292 -31.98 -11.75 -10.55
C ASP A 292 -33.08 -11.01 -9.77
N GLN A 293 -34.35 -11.36 -10.03
CA GLN A 293 -35.50 -10.75 -9.33
C GLN A 293 -35.39 -10.84 -7.80
N ARG A 294 -34.77 -11.91 -7.27
CA ARG A 294 -34.59 -12.09 -5.82
C ARG A 294 -33.53 -11.13 -5.29
N PHE A 295 -32.46 -10.91 -6.05
CA PHE A 295 -31.43 -9.95 -5.72
C PHE A 295 -32.04 -8.55 -5.62
N THR A 296 -32.77 -8.13 -6.66
CA THR A 296 -33.42 -6.83 -6.73
C THR A 296 -34.46 -6.63 -5.63
N ALA A 297 -35.28 -7.64 -5.32
CA ALA A 297 -36.22 -7.56 -4.20
C ALA A 297 -35.51 -7.36 -2.85
N HIS A 298 -34.37 -8.02 -2.64
CA HIS A 298 -33.62 -7.93 -1.38
C HIS A 298 -32.84 -6.62 -1.25
N THR A 299 -32.28 -6.11 -2.33
CA THR A 299 -31.64 -4.78 -2.37
C THR A 299 -32.63 -3.66 -2.09
N HIS A 300 -33.85 -3.73 -2.67
CA HIS A 300 -34.92 -2.77 -2.39
C HIS A 300 -35.31 -2.79 -0.90
N ARG A 301 -35.60 -3.97 -0.34
CA ARG A 301 -35.93 -4.10 1.10
C ARG A 301 -34.85 -3.53 2.01
N LEU A 302 -33.58 -3.81 1.73
CA LEU A 302 -32.47 -3.31 2.54
C LEU A 302 -32.29 -1.80 2.41
N SER A 303 -32.49 -1.29 1.20
CA SER A 303 -32.52 0.14 0.91
C SER A 303 -33.68 0.84 1.64
N ASP A 304 -34.85 0.20 1.77
CA ASP A 304 -35.99 0.73 2.55
C ASP A 304 -35.67 0.74 4.05
N GLN A 305 -35.11 -0.34 4.59
CA GLN A 305 -34.65 -0.39 5.99
C GLN A 305 -33.63 0.71 6.32
N LEU A 306 -32.69 0.99 5.40
CA LEU A 306 -31.73 2.09 5.55
C LEU A 306 -32.42 3.46 5.56
N GLN A 307 -33.45 3.64 4.74
CA GLN A 307 -34.19 4.89 4.63
C GLN A 307 -35.06 5.15 5.86
N GLU A 308 -35.69 4.12 6.41
CA GLU A 308 -36.46 4.19 7.65
C GLU A 308 -35.54 4.55 8.84
N LEU A 309 -34.40 3.87 8.95
CA LEU A 309 -33.37 4.19 9.95
C LEU A 309 -32.80 5.59 9.76
N SER A 310 -32.71 6.08 8.53
CA SER A 310 -32.24 7.44 8.19
C SER A 310 -33.20 8.52 8.67
N TYR A 311 -34.51 8.31 8.51
CA TYR A 311 -35.54 9.28 8.95
C TYR A 311 -35.55 9.48 10.47
N ASN A 312 -35.14 8.46 11.23
CA ASN A 312 -35.08 8.49 12.69
C ASN A 312 -33.80 9.15 13.25
N VAL A 313 -32.84 9.53 12.40
CA VAL A 313 -31.59 10.16 12.82
C VAL A 313 -31.63 11.65 12.48
N GLY A 314 -31.68 12.49 13.52
CA GLY A 314 -31.76 13.95 13.41
C GLY A 314 -30.58 14.62 12.67
N ASN A 315 -30.77 15.90 12.35
CA ASN A 315 -29.89 16.77 11.55
C ASN A 315 -28.39 16.56 11.83
N GLN A 316 -27.63 16.10 10.84
CA GLN A 316 -26.23 15.64 10.97
C GLN A 316 -25.21 16.80 11.00
N ARG A 317 -25.43 17.81 11.86
CA ARG A 317 -24.53 18.96 12.01
C ARG A 317 -23.13 18.55 12.46
N TRP A 318 -23.02 17.60 13.39
CA TRP A 318 -21.73 17.11 13.90
C TRP A 318 -20.84 16.46 12.84
N ILE A 319 -21.42 15.81 11.84
CA ILE A 319 -20.64 15.18 10.75
C ILE A 319 -20.03 16.24 9.83
N ARG A 320 -20.74 17.33 9.56
CA ARG A 320 -20.19 18.47 8.80
C ARG A 320 -19.02 19.12 9.55
N ILE A 321 -19.13 19.22 10.87
CA ILE A 321 -18.06 19.72 11.74
C ILE A 321 -16.84 18.80 11.69
N ILE A 322 -17.03 17.48 11.85
CA ILE A 322 -15.94 16.48 11.76
C ILE A 322 -15.24 16.55 10.40
N ALA A 323 -15.98 16.70 9.31
CA ALA A 323 -15.39 16.82 7.98
C ALA A 323 -14.58 18.11 7.81
N GLY A 324 -15.09 19.24 8.32
CA GLY A 324 -14.34 20.49 8.35
C GLY A 324 -13.03 20.34 9.14
N LEU A 325 -13.10 19.70 10.31
CA LEU A 325 -11.91 19.38 11.12
C LEU A 325 -10.93 18.45 10.40
N LEU A 326 -11.41 17.48 9.62
CA LEU A 326 -10.55 16.60 8.83
C LEU A 326 -9.87 17.32 7.68
N VAL A 327 -10.55 18.26 7.02
CA VAL A 327 -9.94 19.08 5.97
C VAL A 327 -8.87 19.98 6.58
N ILE A 328 -9.17 20.67 7.69
CA ILE A 328 -8.20 21.49 8.42
C ILE A 328 -7.03 20.64 8.93
N GLY A 329 -7.32 19.46 9.48
CA GLY A 329 -6.33 18.50 9.95
C GLY A 329 -5.45 17.97 8.83
N GLY A 330 -6.01 17.71 7.64
CA GLY A 330 -5.27 17.32 6.45
C GLY A 330 -4.33 18.42 5.96
N ILE A 331 -4.80 19.66 5.90
CA ILE A 331 -3.95 20.82 5.57
C ILE A 331 -2.82 20.99 6.61
N GLY A 332 -3.15 20.87 7.90
CA GLY A 332 -2.16 20.92 8.98
C GLY A 332 -1.15 19.78 8.91
N PHE A 333 -1.60 18.56 8.60
CA PHE A 333 -0.73 17.41 8.40
C PHE A 333 0.20 17.59 7.20
N ASN A 334 -0.32 18.06 6.07
CA ASN A 334 0.46 18.33 4.86
C ASN A 334 1.52 19.40 5.12
N SER A 335 1.18 20.43 5.89
CA SER A 335 2.11 21.47 6.33
C SER A 335 3.25 20.88 7.18
N LEU A 336 2.93 20.08 8.20
CA LEU A 336 3.93 19.40 9.04
C LEU A 336 4.79 18.41 8.25
N TYR A 337 4.19 17.70 7.29
CA TYR A 337 4.90 16.78 6.42
C TYR A 337 5.92 17.51 5.54
N LEU A 338 5.52 18.61 4.90
CA LEU A 338 6.38 19.39 4.02
C LEU A 338 7.48 20.15 4.75
N THR A 339 7.30 20.49 6.04
CA THR A 339 8.38 21.05 6.87
C THR A 339 9.35 20.01 7.39
N GLY A 340 9.15 18.73 7.08
CA GLY A 340 10.01 17.64 7.52
C GLY A 340 9.83 17.28 9.00
N PHE A 341 8.71 17.64 9.63
CA PHE A 341 8.46 17.35 11.05
C PHE A 341 8.54 15.85 11.38
N PHE A 342 8.16 14.99 10.43
CA PHE A 342 8.23 13.53 10.55
C PHE A 342 9.51 12.92 9.95
N SER A 343 10.43 13.74 9.44
CA SER A 343 11.68 13.26 8.86
C SER A 343 12.77 13.36 9.91
N ASP A 344 13.31 12.22 10.33
CA ASP A 344 14.57 12.21 11.06
C ASP A 344 15.68 12.68 10.13
N THR A 345 16.65 13.43 10.67
CA THR A 345 17.88 13.72 9.95
C THR A 345 18.56 12.39 9.60
N PRO A 346 18.74 12.08 8.30
CA PRO A 346 19.32 10.80 7.91
C PRO A 346 20.73 10.70 8.46
N ILE A 347 21.05 9.56 9.05
CA ILE A 347 22.43 9.24 9.44
C ILE A 347 23.25 9.12 8.16
N THR A 348 24.32 9.91 8.09
CA THR A 348 25.25 9.92 6.97
C THR A 348 26.38 8.92 7.22
N ILE A 349 26.50 7.92 6.34
CA ILE A 349 27.56 6.93 6.40
C ILE A 349 28.39 7.05 5.14
N SER A 350 29.67 7.43 5.28
CA SER A 350 30.58 7.44 4.14
C SER A 350 31.04 6.03 3.83
N HIS A 351 30.55 5.47 2.73
CA HIS A 351 30.94 4.15 2.24
C HIS A 351 32.46 4.12 1.92
N ARG A 352 33.17 3.16 2.51
CA ARG A 352 34.61 2.88 2.38
C ARG A 352 35.53 4.05 2.68
N GLY A 353 35.07 5.01 3.48
CA GLY A 353 35.86 6.18 3.83
C GLY A 353 36.14 7.16 2.70
N VAL A 354 35.40 7.10 1.59
CA VAL A 354 35.54 8.04 0.47
C VAL A 354 34.24 8.82 0.24
N ASN A 355 34.39 10.11 0.00
CA ASN A 355 33.30 11.00 -0.39
C ASN A 355 33.76 11.86 -1.58
N ALA A 356 32.94 11.95 -2.62
CA ALA A 356 33.21 12.73 -3.82
C ALA A 356 34.64 12.52 -4.39
N LYS A 357 35.12 11.26 -4.40
CA LYS A 357 36.44 10.87 -4.91
C LYS A 357 37.65 11.49 -4.17
N ASN A 358 37.49 11.86 -2.90
CA ASN A 358 38.52 12.50 -2.06
C ASN A 358 39.70 11.61 -1.61
N GLY A 359 39.90 10.45 -2.23
CA GLY A 359 40.97 9.53 -1.87
C GLY A 359 40.78 8.13 -2.45
N VAL A 360 41.64 7.22 -2.00
CA VAL A 360 41.55 5.78 -2.27
C VAL A 360 40.71 5.13 -1.17
N GLN A 361 39.74 4.29 -1.52
CA GLN A 361 38.88 3.61 -0.57
C GLN A 361 39.68 2.87 0.53
N ASN A 362 39.13 2.81 1.75
CA ASN A 362 39.69 2.05 2.86
C ASN A 362 41.16 2.41 3.20
N THR A 363 41.53 3.69 3.10
CA THR A 363 42.88 4.18 3.47
C THR A 363 42.83 5.22 4.57
N ILE A 364 43.86 5.28 5.43
CA ILE A 364 43.91 6.26 6.54
C ILE A 364 43.77 7.70 6.04
N GLU A 365 44.31 8.00 4.85
CA GLU A 365 44.22 9.34 4.26
C GLU A 365 42.79 9.68 3.83
N SER A 366 42.10 8.78 3.12
CA SER A 366 40.70 9.00 2.74
C SER A 366 39.81 9.12 3.98
N LEU A 367 40.02 8.29 5.01
CA LEU A 367 39.32 8.35 6.28
C LEU A 367 39.50 9.72 6.97
N LYS A 368 40.73 10.24 7.02
CA LYS A 368 41.02 11.57 7.58
C LYS A 368 40.37 12.68 6.76
N ASN A 369 40.44 12.62 5.43
CA ASN A 369 39.84 13.61 4.55
C ASN A 369 38.32 13.62 4.67
N THR A 370 37.71 12.44 4.70
CA THR A 370 36.27 12.24 4.85
C THR A 370 35.80 12.65 6.24
N SER A 371 36.57 12.38 7.31
CA SER A 371 36.23 12.80 8.67
C SER A 371 36.11 14.33 8.81
N ARG A 372 36.90 15.11 8.06
CA ARG A 372 36.79 16.58 8.01
C ARG A 372 35.49 17.08 7.38
N LEU A 373 34.77 16.22 6.67
CA LEU A 373 33.43 16.52 6.12
C LEU A 373 32.33 16.23 7.14
N HIS A 374 32.68 15.75 8.34
CA HIS A 374 31.77 15.47 9.45
C HIS A 374 30.58 14.56 9.11
N PRO A 375 30.78 13.38 8.47
CA PRO A 375 29.72 12.38 8.42
C PRO A 375 29.47 11.80 9.82
N ASP A 376 28.26 11.26 10.06
CA ASP A 376 27.91 10.61 11.33
C ASP A 376 28.74 9.35 11.55
N PHE A 377 28.97 8.57 10.49
CA PHE A 377 29.83 7.38 10.50
C PHE A 377 30.67 7.28 9.23
N ILE A 378 31.74 6.50 9.33
CA ILE A 378 32.53 6.06 8.20
C ILE A 378 32.55 4.54 8.21
N GLU A 379 32.11 3.94 7.11
CA GLU A 379 32.15 2.50 6.91
C GLU A 379 33.52 2.10 6.35
N ILE A 380 34.01 0.94 6.81
CA ILE A 380 35.29 0.36 6.41
C ILE A 380 35.11 -1.14 6.18
N ASP A 381 35.80 -1.65 5.16
CA ASP A 381 35.85 -3.07 4.86
C ASP A 381 37.13 -3.69 5.43
N ILE A 382 37.03 -4.87 6.01
CA ILE A 382 38.16 -5.58 6.61
C ILE A 382 38.26 -6.98 6.01
N HIS A 383 39.50 -7.38 5.67
CA HIS A 383 39.84 -8.76 5.32
C HIS A 383 40.86 -9.35 6.27
N GLU A 384 40.79 -10.66 6.46
CA GLU A 384 41.80 -11.43 7.18
C GLU A 384 43.00 -11.76 6.27
N THR A 385 44.21 -11.59 6.79
CA THR A 385 45.47 -11.87 6.09
C THR A 385 45.95 -13.31 6.30
N LYS A 386 46.94 -13.76 5.54
CA LYS A 386 47.54 -15.10 5.67
C LYS A 386 48.06 -15.42 7.08
N ASP A 387 48.53 -14.41 7.80
CA ASP A 387 49.06 -14.48 9.16
C ASP A 387 48.02 -14.11 10.24
N HIS A 388 46.72 -14.26 9.94
CA HIS A 388 45.59 -14.03 10.84
C HIS A 388 45.58 -12.62 11.46
N GLN A 389 46.00 -11.63 10.68
CA GLN A 389 45.86 -10.21 11.00
C GLN A 389 44.75 -9.60 10.14
N PHE A 390 44.46 -8.31 10.33
CA PHE A 390 43.40 -7.63 9.63
C PHE A 390 43.91 -6.42 8.85
N VAL A 391 43.35 -6.23 7.66
CA VAL A 391 43.70 -5.18 6.71
C VAL A 391 42.45 -4.49 6.21
N LEU A 392 42.53 -3.19 5.95
CA LEU A 392 41.46 -2.43 5.32
C LEU A 392 41.44 -2.71 3.81
N MET A 393 40.44 -3.43 3.33
CA MET A 393 40.29 -3.81 1.91
C MET A 393 38.85 -4.24 1.64
N HIS A 394 38.27 -3.81 0.52
CA HIS A 394 36.96 -4.27 0.07
C HIS A 394 37.08 -5.51 -0.84
N ASP A 395 37.92 -5.40 -1.86
CA ASP A 395 37.96 -6.35 -2.97
C ASP A 395 38.61 -7.68 -2.56
N GLU A 396 38.01 -8.80 -2.99
CA GLU A 396 38.59 -10.13 -2.80
C GLU A 396 39.89 -10.33 -3.60
N ASN A 397 40.12 -9.54 -4.64
CA ASN A 397 41.35 -9.56 -5.44
C ASN A 397 41.96 -8.16 -5.53
N LEU A 398 43.24 -8.06 -5.17
CA LEU A 398 44.00 -6.81 -5.09
C LEU A 398 44.35 -6.20 -6.46
N LYS A 399 44.09 -6.91 -7.57
CA LYS A 399 44.51 -6.53 -8.92
C LYS A 399 44.02 -5.15 -9.34
N ASN A 400 42.76 -4.84 -9.04
CA ASN A 400 42.14 -3.59 -9.48
C ASN A 400 42.72 -2.37 -8.77
N LEU A 401 43.01 -2.49 -7.47
CA LEU A 401 43.52 -1.39 -6.66
C LEU A 401 45.04 -1.29 -6.71
N THR A 402 45.76 -2.41 -6.76
CA THR A 402 47.22 -2.46 -6.55
C THR A 402 48.01 -3.01 -7.73
N GLY A 403 47.34 -3.59 -8.73
CA GLY A 403 47.97 -4.33 -9.82
C GLY A 403 48.46 -5.73 -9.44
N VAL A 404 48.36 -6.16 -8.17
CA VAL A 404 48.79 -7.49 -7.71
C VAL A 404 47.62 -8.47 -7.80
N ASP A 405 47.76 -9.50 -8.65
CA ASP A 405 46.73 -10.54 -8.85
C ASP A 405 46.75 -11.59 -7.73
N LYS A 406 46.33 -11.19 -6.52
CA LYS A 406 46.24 -12.03 -5.32
C LYS A 406 45.08 -11.58 -4.44
N ALA A 407 44.57 -12.50 -3.63
CA ALA A 407 43.60 -12.19 -2.58
C ALA A 407 44.30 -11.79 -1.26
N PRO A 408 43.66 -10.96 -0.39
CA PRO A 408 44.23 -10.55 0.89
C PRO A 408 44.70 -11.72 1.78
N HIS A 409 43.91 -12.79 1.86
CA HIS A 409 44.22 -13.98 2.67
C HIS A 409 45.42 -14.80 2.15
N GLN A 410 45.96 -14.48 0.98
CA GLN A 410 47.16 -15.13 0.41
C GLN A 410 48.47 -14.44 0.78
N LEU A 411 48.41 -13.24 1.37
CA LEU A 411 49.55 -12.41 1.72
C LEU A 411 49.60 -12.12 3.22
N THR A 412 50.80 -11.95 3.78
CA THR A 412 50.94 -11.51 5.16
C THR A 412 50.68 -10.01 5.29
N LEU A 413 50.34 -9.53 6.49
CA LEU A 413 50.11 -8.10 6.74
C LEU A 413 51.31 -7.24 6.32
N LYS A 414 52.54 -7.72 6.55
CA LYS A 414 53.78 -7.04 6.16
C LYS A 414 53.95 -6.96 4.64
N GLN A 415 53.41 -7.92 3.88
CA GLN A 415 53.41 -7.88 2.42
C GLN A 415 52.34 -6.91 1.91
N LEU A 416 51.14 -6.95 2.49
CA LEU A 416 50.00 -6.11 2.09
C LEU A 416 50.27 -4.62 2.34
N THR A 417 50.75 -4.24 3.53
CA THR A 417 51.02 -2.82 3.87
C THR A 417 52.13 -2.17 3.05
N LYS A 418 52.90 -2.96 2.27
CA LYS A 418 53.87 -2.44 1.29
C LYS A 418 53.24 -2.10 -0.05
N LEU A 419 52.08 -2.66 -0.38
CA LEU A 419 51.39 -2.38 -1.63
C LEU A 419 50.81 -0.96 -1.62
N THR A 420 50.78 -0.35 -2.79
CA THR A 420 50.12 0.94 -3.02
C THR A 420 48.81 0.66 -3.74
N ALA A 421 47.71 1.15 -3.18
CA ALA A 421 46.41 1.16 -3.82
C ALA A 421 46.22 2.48 -4.59
N HIS A 422 45.58 2.40 -5.75
CA HIS A 422 45.36 3.50 -6.68
C HIS A 422 43.88 3.57 -7.03
N GLU A 423 43.28 4.74 -6.84
CA GLU A 423 41.88 5.00 -7.16
C GLU A 423 41.65 6.51 -7.19
N ASN A 424 40.71 6.99 -8.01
CA ASN A 424 40.33 8.41 -8.06
C ASN A 424 41.50 9.39 -8.35
N GLY A 425 42.56 8.92 -9.02
CA GLY A 425 43.78 9.72 -9.25
C GLY A 425 44.68 9.90 -8.02
N SER A 426 44.30 9.29 -6.89
CA SER A 426 45.06 9.27 -5.64
C SER A 426 45.76 7.92 -5.46
N SER A 427 46.78 7.90 -4.60
CA SER A 427 47.56 6.70 -4.30
C SER A 427 47.87 6.65 -2.81
N ALA A 428 47.60 5.53 -2.16
CA ALA A 428 47.86 5.38 -0.73
C ALA A 428 48.28 3.95 -0.39
N LYS A 429 49.01 3.79 0.72
CA LYS A 429 49.38 2.45 1.22
C LYS A 429 48.17 1.75 1.81
N ILE A 430 48.10 0.44 1.62
CA ILE A 430 47.11 -0.40 2.29
C ILE A 430 47.32 -0.27 3.80
N ALA A 431 46.23 -0.01 4.52
CA ALA A 431 46.24 0.21 5.96
C ALA A 431 45.99 -1.09 6.72
N ARG A 432 46.68 -1.24 7.86
CA ARG A 432 46.34 -2.24 8.88
C ARG A 432 45.04 -1.80 9.58
N ALA A 433 44.16 -2.76 9.88
CA ALA A 433 42.98 -2.52 10.70
C ALA A 433 43.31 -2.33 12.18
#